data_AF-A0A529P7W1-F1
#
_entry.id   AF-A0A529P7W1-F1
#
_cell.length_a   1.000
_cell.length_b   1.000
_cell.length_c   1.000
_cell.angle_alpha   90.00
_cell.angle_beta   90.00
_cell.angle_gamma   90.00
#
_symmetry.space_group_name_H-M   'P 1'
#
loop_
_entity.id
_entity.type
_entity.pdbx_description
1 polymer ?
#
loop_
_entity_poly.entity_id
_entity_poly.type
_entity_poly.pdbx_seq_one_letter_code
_entity_poly.pdbx_strand_id
1 'polypeptide(L)'
;MCGIVGIVGHSQVAPLIVDALKRLEYRGYDSAGVATIENGELGRRRAEGKLINLERRLREEPLDGTIGIGHTRWATHGVPNETNAHPHFSDGVAIVHNGIIENFAELRDELTRDGYSFSSQTDTEVVAHLVARELAKGLKPVEAAHQALKRLSGAFALAIMFKGDEDLIIGARNGPPLAVGHGDGEMFLGSDAIALAPFTNSITYLEDGD
;
A
#
# COMPACT_ATOMS: atom_id res chain seq x y z
N MET A 1 -6.96 -7.52 -11.93
CA MET A 1 -6.53 -6.15 -11.53
C MET A 1 -6.47 -6.13 -10.01
N CYS A 2 -5.39 -5.72 -9.38
CA CYS A 2 -5.32 -5.74 -7.91
C CYS A 2 -6.29 -4.74 -7.24
N GLY A 3 -6.44 -4.80 -5.91
CA GLY A 3 -7.24 -3.87 -5.12
C GLY A 3 -6.40 -3.12 -4.08
N ILE A 4 -6.59 -1.80 -3.95
CA ILE A 4 -5.99 -0.96 -2.89
C ILE A 4 -7.11 -0.38 -2.04
N VAL A 5 -6.91 -0.38 -0.73
CA VAL A 5 -7.70 0.36 0.26
C VAL A 5 -6.75 1.03 1.25
N GLY A 6 -7.00 2.28 1.60
CA GLY A 6 -6.34 3.01 2.69
C GLY A 6 -7.38 3.74 3.53
N ILE A 7 -7.17 3.81 4.84
CA ILE A 7 -8.06 4.49 5.78
C ILE A 7 -7.21 5.28 6.78
N VAL A 8 -7.51 6.56 6.93
CA VAL A 8 -7.14 7.40 8.07
C VAL A 8 -8.42 7.62 8.85
N GLY A 9 -8.54 6.99 10.03
CA GLY A 9 -9.79 6.93 10.76
C GLY A 9 -9.66 7.22 12.25
N HIS A 10 -10.75 7.00 12.98
CA HIS A 10 -10.81 7.19 14.44
C HIS A 10 -10.95 5.89 15.23
N SER A 11 -11.10 4.77 14.52
CA SER A 11 -11.28 3.44 15.09
C SER A 11 -10.34 2.44 14.41
N GLN A 12 -10.25 1.22 14.93
CA GLN A 12 -9.39 0.18 14.37
C GLN A 12 -9.75 -0.09 12.91
N VAL A 13 -8.80 0.14 11.99
CA VAL A 13 -9.10 0.11 10.56
C VAL A 13 -8.86 -1.24 9.90
N ALA A 14 -8.08 -2.15 10.52
CA ALA A 14 -7.75 -3.42 9.89
C ALA A 14 -9.00 -4.26 9.49
N PRO A 15 -10.04 -4.41 10.35
CA PRO A 15 -11.27 -5.08 9.95
C PRO A 15 -12.01 -4.37 8.81
N LEU A 16 -12.06 -3.04 8.86
CA LEU A 16 -12.73 -2.21 7.84
C LEU A 16 -12.04 -2.35 6.48
N ILE A 17 -10.71 -2.32 6.47
CA ILE A 17 -9.89 -2.53 5.27
C ILE A 17 -10.17 -3.92 4.68
N VAL A 18 -10.19 -4.97 5.50
CA VAL A 18 -10.47 -6.33 5.01
C VAL A 18 -11.88 -6.43 4.40
N ASP A 19 -12.89 -5.84 5.04
CA ASP A 19 -14.26 -5.86 4.51
C ASP A 19 -14.38 -5.06 3.20
N ALA A 20 -13.61 -3.99 3.04
CA ALA A 20 -13.50 -3.27 1.77
C ALA A 20 -12.77 -4.11 0.70
N LEU A 21 -11.69 -4.81 1.06
CA LEU A 21 -10.95 -5.69 0.16
C LEU A 21 -11.78 -6.89 -0.32
N LYS A 22 -12.72 -7.42 0.48
CA LYS A 22 -13.67 -8.46 0.04
C LYS A 22 -14.44 -8.03 -1.20
N ARG A 23 -14.79 -6.75 -1.29
CA ARG A 23 -15.51 -6.17 -2.43
C ARG A 23 -14.64 -6.08 -3.69
N LEU A 24 -13.32 -6.22 -3.55
CA LEU A 24 -12.34 -6.19 -4.64
C LEU A 24 -11.78 -7.57 -4.99
N GLU A 25 -12.17 -8.64 -4.28
CA GLU A 25 -11.62 -10.00 -4.47
C GLU A 25 -11.89 -10.56 -5.89
N TYR A 26 -12.96 -10.09 -6.55
CA TYR A 26 -13.26 -10.43 -7.94
C TYR A 26 -12.16 -9.99 -8.93
N ARG A 27 -11.29 -9.06 -8.52
CA ARG A 27 -10.20 -8.56 -9.35
C ARG A 27 -8.85 -9.21 -9.04
N GLY A 28 -8.65 -9.85 -7.88
CA GLY A 28 -7.40 -10.48 -7.46
C GLY A 28 -7.55 -11.30 -6.17
N TYR A 29 -6.96 -12.51 -6.13
CA TYR A 29 -7.18 -13.52 -5.08
C TYR A 29 -5.95 -14.38 -4.77
N ASP A 30 -4.76 -14.02 -5.29
CA ASP A 30 -3.55 -14.84 -5.13
C ASP A 30 -2.89 -14.64 -3.76
N SER A 31 -3.05 -13.45 -3.19
CA SER A 31 -2.60 -13.10 -1.84
C SER A 31 -3.23 -11.78 -1.40
N ALA A 32 -3.20 -11.51 -0.10
CA ALA A 32 -3.68 -10.26 0.46
C ALA A 32 -2.86 -9.86 1.69
N GLY A 33 -2.95 -8.58 2.06
CA GLY A 33 -2.35 -8.10 3.30
C GLY A 33 -2.85 -6.75 3.74
N VAL A 34 -2.58 -6.43 5.00
CA VAL A 34 -2.88 -5.16 5.66
C VAL A 34 -1.67 -4.72 6.47
N ALA A 35 -1.44 -3.41 6.51
CA ALA A 35 -0.56 -2.77 7.46
C ALA A 35 -1.29 -1.65 8.18
N THR A 36 -0.96 -1.45 9.44
CA THR A 36 -1.45 -0.35 10.28
C THR A 36 -0.29 0.28 11.05
N ILE A 37 -0.53 1.47 11.60
CA ILE A 37 0.36 2.07 12.61
C ILE A 37 -0.33 2.04 13.96
N GLU A 38 0.36 1.51 14.97
CA GLU A 38 -0.09 1.45 16.35
C GLU A 38 1.03 1.94 17.26
N ASN A 39 0.76 2.96 18.09
CA ASN A 39 1.76 3.57 18.98
C ASN A 39 3.03 4.01 18.23
N GLY A 40 2.86 4.58 17.03
CA GLY A 40 3.95 4.98 16.14
C GLY A 40 4.73 3.84 15.48
N GLU A 41 4.33 2.58 15.65
CA GLU A 41 5.00 1.40 15.09
C GLU A 41 4.22 0.78 13.93
N LEU A 42 4.92 0.37 12.86
CA LEU A 42 4.31 -0.30 11.71
C LEU A 42 4.13 -1.79 11.99
N GLY A 43 2.90 -2.27 11.88
CA GLY A 43 2.56 -3.69 11.85
C GLY A 43 2.05 -4.12 10.48
N ARG A 44 2.39 -5.34 10.02
CA ARG A 44 1.75 -5.97 8.84
C ARG A 44 1.30 -7.39 9.10
N ARG A 45 0.21 -7.78 8.44
CA ARG A 45 -0.22 -9.17 8.27
C ARG A 45 -0.46 -9.42 6.80
N ARG A 46 0.02 -10.56 6.32
CA ARG A 46 -0.11 -10.99 4.92
C ARG A 46 -0.52 -12.45 4.90
N ALA A 47 -1.17 -12.88 3.84
CA ALA A 47 -1.50 -14.27 3.62
C ALA A 47 -1.49 -14.58 2.13
N GLU A 48 -1.05 -15.78 1.79
CA GLU A 48 -1.23 -16.34 0.45
C GLU A 48 -2.66 -16.85 0.25
N GLY A 49 -3.09 -16.88 -1.01
CA GLY A 49 -4.41 -17.30 -1.42
C GLY A 49 -5.52 -16.31 -1.05
N LYS A 50 -6.70 -16.87 -0.78
CA LYS A 50 -7.94 -16.12 -0.58
C LYS A 50 -7.91 -15.24 0.67
N LEU A 51 -8.72 -14.17 0.65
CA LEU A 51 -8.76 -13.17 1.71
C LEU A 51 -9.12 -13.74 3.09
N ILE A 52 -9.87 -14.85 3.14
CA ILE A 52 -10.20 -15.56 4.38
C ILE A 52 -8.96 -16.01 5.18
N ASN A 53 -7.83 -16.25 4.51
CA ASN A 53 -6.57 -16.61 5.18
C ASN A 53 -6.01 -15.41 5.95
N LEU A 54 -6.12 -14.20 5.38
CA LEU A 54 -5.75 -12.96 6.06
C LEU A 54 -6.68 -12.67 7.23
N GLU A 55 -8.00 -12.88 7.06
CA GLU A 55 -8.97 -12.76 8.16
C GLU A 55 -8.63 -13.66 9.34
N ARG A 56 -8.27 -14.92 9.08
CA ARG A 56 -7.84 -15.83 10.15
C ARG A 56 -6.60 -15.30 10.85
N ARG A 57 -5.60 -14.85 10.10
CA ARG A 57 -4.36 -14.31 10.68
C ARG A 57 -4.61 -13.08 11.54
N LEU A 58 -5.48 -12.16 11.12
CA LEU A 58 -5.82 -10.97 11.90
C LEU A 58 -6.60 -11.29 13.18
N ARG A 59 -7.36 -12.40 13.23
CA ARG A 59 -7.97 -12.86 14.49
C ARG A 59 -6.96 -13.40 15.49
N GLU A 60 -5.89 -14.04 15.00
CA GLU A 60 -4.83 -14.61 15.84
C GLU A 60 -3.80 -13.55 16.25
N GLU A 61 -3.49 -12.63 15.34
CA GLU A 61 -2.47 -11.59 15.48
C GLU A 61 -3.05 -10.22 15.05
N PRO A 62 -3.88 -9.57 15.88
CA PRO A 62 -4.58 -8.34 15.52
C PRO A 62 -3.63 -7.18 15.19
N LEU A 63 -4.21 -6.18 14.51
CA LEU A 63 -3.59 -4.91 14.14
C LEU A 63 -4.54 -3.80 14.56
N ASP A 64 -4.22 -3.14 15.68
CA ASP A 64 -5.17 -2.27 16.40
C ASP A 64 -5.03 -0.78 16.03
N GLY A 65 -4.26 -0.47 14.99
CA GLY A 65 -4.05 0.90 14.51
C GLY A 65 -5.30 1.55 13.90
N THR A 66 -5.36 2.88 13.98
CA THR A 66 -6.45 3.72 13.43
C THR A 66 -6.18 4.25 12.03
N ILE A 67 -4.99 3.96 11.50
CA ILE A 67 -4.56 4.27 10.14
C ILE A 67 -3.99 3.01 9.51
N GLY A 68 -4.24 2.80 8.22
CA GLY A 68 -3.82 1.57 7.55
C GLY A 68 -4.01 1.55 6.05
N ILE A 69 -3.27 0.65 5.41
CA ILE A 69 -3.39 0.31 3.99
C ILE A 69 -3.55 -1.20 3.85
N GLY A 70 -4.30 -1.62 2.84
CA GLY A 70 -4.49 -3.02 2.50
C GLY A 70 -4.53 -3.26 0.99
N HIS A 71 -4.28 -4.51 0.63
CA HIS A 71 -4.15 -4.91 -0.76
C HIS A 71 -4.67 -6.33 -1.02
N THR A 72 -5.29 -6.51 -2.18
CA THR A 72 -5.49 -7.83 -2.81
C THR A 72 -4.68 -7.90 -4.08
N ARG A 73 -3.88 -8.96 -4.21
CA ARG A 73 -2.89 -9.10 -5.27
C ARG A 73 -3.31 -10.15 -6.30
N TRP A 74 -3.11 -9.78 -7.56
CA TRP A 74 -3.02 -10.67 -8.71
C TRP A 74 -1.57 -10.61 -9.18
N ALA A 75 -0.82 -11.71 -9.08
CA ALA A 75 0.62 -11.68 -9.29
C ALA A 75 0.99 -11.47 -10.76
N THR A 76 1.82 -10.45 -11.04
CA THR A 76 2.45 -10.20 -12.36
C THR A 76 3.95 -10.48 -12.32
N HIS A 77 4.64 -9.99 -11.28
CA HIS A 77 6.05 -10.29 -10.99
C HIS A 77 6.19 -11.10 -9.70
N GLY A 78 7.00 -12.16 -9.72
CA GLY A 78 7.20 -13.04 -8.57
C GLY A 78 6.05 -14.01 -8.31
N VAL A 79 6.36 -15.15 -7.70
CA VAL A 79 5.38 -16.19 -7.39
C VAL A 79 4.35 -15.71 -6.35
N PRO A 80 3.09 -16.20 -6.39
CA PRO A 80 2.07 -15.86 -5.41
C PRO A 80 2.36 -16.54 -4.06
N ASN A 81 3.09 -15.85 -3.20
CA ASN A 81 3.43 -16.29 -1.85
C ASN A 81 3.32 -15.12 -0.87
N GLU A 82 3.42 -15.39 0.43
CA GLU A 82 3.35 -14.35 1.45
C GLU A 82 4.46 -13.29 1.30
N THR A 83 5.68 -13.69 0.91
CA THR A 83 6.82 -12.77 0.75
C THR A 83 6.56 -11.69 -0.29
N ASN A 84 5.93 -12.05 -1.41
CA ASN A 84 5.58 -11.15 -2.51
C ASN A 84 4.20 -10.48 -2.33
N ALA A 85 3.45 -10.83 -1.29
CA ALA A 85 2.20 -10.16 -0.97
C ALA A 85 2.47 -8.74 -0.47
N HIS A 86 1.63 -7.79 -0.85
CA HIS A 86 1.67 -6.43 -0.31
C HIS A 86 0.98 -6.40 1.07
N PRO A 87 1.28 -5.41 1.94
CA PRO A 87 2.23 -4.30 1.77
C PRO A 87 3.72 -4.67 1.86
N HIS A 88 4.56 -4.00 1.08
CA HIS A 88 6.03 -4.06 1.19
C HIS A 88 6.54 -2.99 2.16
N PHE A 89 7.56 -3.35 2.94
CA PHE A 89 8.15 -2.49 3.97
C PHE A 89 9.62 -2.19 3.66
N SER A 90 10.09 -0.99 4.00
CA SER A 90 11.51 -0.62 4.04
C SER A 90 11.72 0.51 5.05
N ASP A 91 12.56 0.30 6.07
CA ASP A 91 13.00 1.33 7.04
C ASP A 91 11.94 2.37 7.43
N GLY A 92 10.79 1.89 7.91
CA GLY A 92 9.69 2.77 8.35
C GLY A 92 8.74 3.22 7.25
N VAL A 93 8.86 2.73 6.02
CA VAL A 93 7.91 2.96 4.91
C VAL A 93 7.11 1.69 4.66
N ALA A 94 5.80 1.82 4.47
CA ALA A 94 4.91 0.76 4.01
C ALA A 94 4.21 1.16 2.72
N ILE A 95 4.13 0.25 1.73
CA ILE A 95 3.52 0.55 0.43
C ILE A 95 2.66 -0.59 -0.11
N VAL A 96 1.55 -0.22 -0.76
CA VAL A 96 0.76 -1.09 -1.64
C VAL A 96 0.73 -0.50 -3.05
N HIS A 97 0.68 -1.36 -4.05
CA HIS A 97 0.84 -0.98 -5.45
C HIS A 97 -0.08 -1.77 -6.38
N ASN A 98 -0.71 -1.07 -7.32
CA ASN A 98 -1.38 -1.63 -8.48
C ASN A 98 -0.67 -1.13 -9.73
N GLY A 99 -0.30 -2.02 -10.64
CA GLY A 99 0.38 -1.63 -11.86
C GLY A 99 1.72 -2.31 -12.03
N ILE A 100 2.60 -1.70 -12.82
CA ILE A 100 3.95 -2.18 -13.11
C ILE A 100 4.91 -0.99 -13.08
N ILE A 101 5.98 -1.12 -12.29
CA ILE A 101 7.14 -0.22 -12.37
C ILE A 101 8.10 -0.78 -13.42
N GLU A 102 8.16 -0.16 -14.60
CA GLU A 102 8.87 -0.70 -15.76
C GLU A 102 10.39 -0.64 -15.63
N ASN A 103 10.91 0.38 -14.93
CA ASN A 103 12.35 0.54 -14.69
C ASN A 103 12.82 -0.09 -13.36
N PHE A 104 12.06 -1.04 -12.79
CA PHE A 104 12.37 -1.63 -11.48
C PHE A 104 13.74 -2.31 -11.43
N ALA A 105 14.20 -2.92 -12.53
CA ALA A 105 15.49 -3.61 -12.58
C ALA A 105 16.66 -2.63 -12.37
N GLU A 106 16.64 -1.50 -13.08
CA GLU A 106 17.65 -0.43 -12.94
C GLU A 106 17.66 0.13 -11.51
N LEU A 107 16.47 0.42 -10.97
CA LEU A 107 16.30 0.94 -9.61
C LEU A 107 16.76 -0.06 -8.55
N ARG A 108 16.47 -1.35 -8.73
CA ARG A 108 16.93 -2.41 -7.85
C ARG A 108 18.46 -2.51 -7.84
N ASP A 109 19.10 -2.47 -8.99
CA ASP A 109 20.57 -2.54 -9.10
C ASP A 109 21.24 -1.34 -8.44
N GLU A 110 20.64 -0.15 -8.56
CA GLU A 110 21.09 1.04 -7.84
C GLU A 110 20.93 0.91 -6.32
N LEU A 111 19.73 0.56 -5.84
CA LEU A 111 19.46 0.43 -4.41
C LEU A 111 20.29 -0.68 -3.75
N THR A 112 20.59 -1.76 -4.48
CA THR A 112 21.48 -2.82 -4.00
C THR A 112 22.90 -2.29 -3.81
N ARG A 113 23.39 -1.44 -4.71
CA ARG A 113 24.69 -0.76 -4.56
C ARG A 113 24.71 0.23 -3.40
N ASP A 114 23.57 0.84 -3.09
CA ASP A 114 23.38 1.71 -1.92
C ASP A 114 23.23 0.92 -0.61
N GLY A 115 23.23 -0.43 -0.66
CA GLY A 115 23.21 -1.31 0.51
C GLY A 115 21.85 -1.87 0.92
N TYR A 116 20.79 -1.62 0.13
CA TYR A 116 19.46 -2.18 0.40
C TYR A 116 19.42 -3.67 0.05
N SER A 117 18.80 -4.46 0.93
CA SER A 117 18.56 -5.89 0.72
C SER A 117 17.12 -6.14 0.32
N PHE A 118 16.93 -6.76 -0.85
CA PHE A 118 15.61 -7.12 -1.36
C PHE A 118 15.19 -8.50 -0.85
N SER A 119 14.00 -8.57 -0.28
CA SER A 119 13.41 -9.80 0.25
C SER A 119 12.41 -10.46 -0.71
N SER A 120 11.90 -9.70 -1.66
CA SER A 120 10.88 -10.12 -2.61
C SER A 120 11.39 -10.16 -4.05
N GLN A 121 10.55 -10.64 -4.96
CA GLN A 121 10.78 -10.60 -6.41
C GLN A 121 9.91 -9.55 -7.10
N THR A 122 9.28 -8.68 -6.31
CA THR A 122 8.33 -7.70 -6.83
C THR A 122 9.05 -6.44 -7.28
N ASP A 123 8.47 -5.79 -8.27
CA ASP A 123 8.77 -4.42 -8.64
C ASP A 123 8.37 -3.45 -7.52
N THR A 124 7.28 -3.71 -6.79
CA THR A 124 6.80 -2.87 -5.68
C THR A 124 7.84 -2.58 -4.60
N GLU A 125 8.68 -3.55 -4.22
CA GLU A 125 9.68 -3.37 -3.15
C GLU A 125 10.70 -2.28 -3.49
N VAL A 126 10.98 -2.02 -4.78
CA VAL A 126 11.90 -0.94 -5.19
C VAL A 126 11.36 0.43 -4.75
N VAL A 127 10.04 0.61 -4.77
CA VAL A 127 9.41 1.87 -4.40
C VAL A 127 9.54 2.12 -2.89
N ALA A 128 9.35 1.08 -2.07
CA ALA A 128 9.54 1.18 -0.62
C ALA A 128 10.97 1.62 -0.27
N HIS A 129 11.97 0.97 -0.88
CA HIS A 129 13.38 1.32 -0.67
C HIS A 129 13.74 2.70 -1.21
N LEU A 130 13.22 3.10 -2.37
CA LEU A 130 13.44 4.46 -2.91
C LEU A 130 12.95 5.53 -1.93
N VAL A 131 11.71 5.42 -1.45
CA VAL A 131 11.14 6.37 -0.49
C VAL A 131 11.93 6.38 0.80
N ALA A 132 12.27 5.20 1.34
CA ALA A 132 13.07 5.08 2.56
C ALA A 132 14.46 5.71 2.42
N ARG A 133 15.10 5.60 1.25
CA ARG A 133 16.37 6.25 0.97
C ARG A 133 16.26 7.76 0.95
N GLU A 134 15.19 8.31 0.38
CA GLU A 134 14.96 9.75 0.38
C GLU A 134 14.68 10.29 1.81
N LEU A 135 14.00 9.52 2.66
CA LEU A 135 13.87 9.82 4.09
C LEU A 135 15.22 9.80 4.82
N ALA A 136 16.07 8.81 4.53
CA ALA A 136 17.41 8.71 5.13
C ALA A 136 18.33 9.90 4.78
N LYS A 137 18.03 10.62 3.68
CA LYS A 137 18.69 11.88 3.32
C LYS A 137 18.15 13.10 4.09
N GLY A 138 17.17 12.91 4.97
CA GLY A 138 16.59 13.96 5.81
C GLY A 138 15.37 14.65 5.22
N LEU A 139 14.80 14.16 4.11
CA LEU A 139 13.56 14.70 3.55
C LEU A 139 12.34 14.33 4.41
N LYS A 140 11.33 15.20 4.41
CA LYS A 140 10.05 14.90 5.08
C LYS A 140 9.24 13.86 4.28
N PRO A 141 8.28 13.15 4.88
CA PRO A 141 7.52 12.08 4.21
C PRO A 141 6.97 12.43 2.83
N VAL A 142 6.27 13.56 2.71
CA VAL A 142 5.69 14.03 1.44
C VAL A 142 6.77 14.33 0.40
N GLU A 143 7.85 14.99 0.81
CA GLU A 143 8.97 15.33 -0.08
C GLU A 143 9.72 14.08 -0.54
N ALA A 144 9.95 13.13 0.37
CA ALA A 144 10.61 11.86 0.09
C ALA A 144 9.81 11.01 -0.90
N ALA A 145 8.49 10.89 -0.68
CA ALA A 145 7.61 10.22 -1.63
C ALA A 145 7.64 10.91 -3.00
N HIS A 146 7.50 12.23 -3.03
CA HIS A 146 7.51 13.00 -4.28
C HIS A 146 8.85 12.85 -5.05
N GLN A 147 9.99 12.83 -4.36
CA GLN A 147 11.29 12.58 -5.01
C GLN A 147 11.42 11.15 -5.55
N ALA A 148 10.92 10.16 -4.81
CA ALA A 148 10.91 8.77 -5.28
C ALA A 148 10.01 8.59 -6.51
N LEU A 149 8.81 9.18 -6.51
CA LEU A 149 7.82 9.07 -7.59
C LEU A 149 8.35 9.61 -8.93
N LYS A 150 9.14 10.69 -8.92
CA LYS A 150 9.79 11.25 -10.12
C LYS A 150 10.72 10.28 -10.84
N ARG A 151 11.16 9.23 -10.16
CA ARG A 151 12.09 8.23 -10.71
C ARG A 151 11.38 7.02 -11.28
N LEU A 152 10.07 6.90 -11.10
CA LEU A 152 9.32 5.73 -11.54
C LEU A 152 8.90 5.91 -13.00
N SER A 153 9.10 4.85 -13.78
CA SER A 153 8.54 4.71 -15.12
C SER A 153 7.50 3.58 -15.11
N GLY A 154 6.45 3.74 -15.91
CA GLY A 154 5.37 2.77 -16.03
C GLY A 154 4.05 3.29 -15.49
N ALA A 155 3.12 2.37 -15.26
CA ALA A 155 1.76 2.67 -14.88
C ALA A 155 1.50 2.12 -13.47
N PHE A 156 1.18 2.98 -12.51
CA PHE A 156 1.04 2.63 -11.10
C PHE A 156 -0.05 3.43 -10.38
N ALA A 157 -0.66 2.80 -9.38
CA ALA A 157 -1.38 3.47 -8.29
C ALA A 157 -0.78 2.98 -6.97
N LEU A 158 -0.48 3.91 -6.07
CA LEU A 158 0.26 3.65 -4.84
C LEU A 158 -0.50 4.18 -3.62
N ALA A 159 -0.36 3.50 -2.50
CA ALA A 159 -0.65 4.07 -1.19
C ALA A 159 0.54 3.83 -0.25
N ILE A 160 1.03 4.90 0.38
CA ILE A 160 2.28 4.92 1.16
C ILE A 160 2.00 5.42 2.57
N MET A 161 2.52 4.71 3.57
CA MET A 161 2.46 5.05 4.98
C MET A 161 3.85 5.12 5.60
N PHE A 162 3.97 5.89 6.69
CA PHE A 162 5.24 6.19 7.35
C PHE A 162 5.16 5.90 8.84
N LYS A 163 6.11 5.13 9.35
CA LYS A 163 6.26 4.86 10.77
C LYS A 163 6.27 6.17 11.58
N GLY A 164 5.49 6.21 12.65
CA GLY A 164 5.37 7.38 13.52
C GLY A 164 4.43 8.48 13.01
N ASP A 165 3.87 8.35 11.81
CA ASP A 165 2.90 9.31 11.25
C ASP A 165 1.50 8.67 11.23
N GLU A 166 0.71 8.99 12.26
CA GLU A 166 -0.60 8.36 12.48
C GLU A 166 -1.75 9.04 11.71
N ASP A 167 -1.46 10.05 10.89
CA ASP A 167 -2.47 10.88 10.20
C ASP A 167 -2.17 11.10 8.71
N LEU A 168 -1.20 10.36 8.14
CA LEU A 168 -0.77 10.54 6.75
C LEU A 168 -0.77 9.23 5.94
N ILE A 169 -1.55 9.22 4.87
CA ILE A 169 -1.40 8.29 3.74
C ILE A 169 -1.15 9.12 2.48
N ILE A 170 -0.10 8.77 1.73
CA ILE A 170 0.15 9.36 0.40
C ILE A 170 -0.42 8.43 -0.66
N GLY A 171 -1.38 8.93 -1.44
CA GLY A 171 -1.81 8.32 -2.70
C GLY A 171 -1.02 8.92 -3.86
N ALA A 172 -0.68 8.11 -4.86
CA ALA A 172 -0.08 8.59 -6.10
C ALA A 172 -0.61 7.79 -7.29
N ARG A 173 -0.84 8.46 -8.42
CA ARG A 173 -1.44 7.84 -9.60
C ARG A 173 -0.71 8.20 -10.90
N ASN A 174 -0.48 7.18 -11.72
CA ASN A 174 -0.17 7.30 -13.14
C ASN A 174 -0.71 6.07 -13.88
N GLY A 175 -1.92 6.12 -14.43
CA GLY A 175 -2.56 5.02 -15.15
C GLY A 175 -3.68 4.33 -14.35
N PRO A 176 -3.40 3.27 -13.55
CA PRO A 176 -4.42 2.55 -12.78
C PRO A 176 -5.26 3.49 -11.90
N PRO A 177 -6.57 3.23 -11.74
CA PRO A 177 -7.46 4.13 -11.01
C PRO A 177 -7.12 4.20 -9.52
N LEU A 178 -7.25 5.40 -8.97
CA LEU A 178 -7.15 5.70 -7.55
C LEU A 178 -8.10 6.86 -7.21
N ALA A 179 -8.77 6.78 -6.08
CA ALA A 179 -9.73 7.78 -5.64
C ALA A 179 -9.66 7.99 -4.13
N VAL A 180 -9.90 9.23 -3.73
CA VAL A 180 -10.02 9.67 -2.34
C VAL A 180 -11.49 9.74 -1.97
N GLY A 181 -11.89 9.04 -0.91
CA GLY A 181 -13.21 9.15 -0.29
C GLY A 181 -13.16 10.11 0.90
N HIS A 182 -14.13 11.01 0.99
CA HIS A 182 -14.21 12.02 2.05
C HIS A 182 -15.24 11.61 3.10
N GLY A 183 -14.80 11.35 4.33
CA GLY A 183 -15.66 11.10 5.49
C GLY A 183 -15.84 12.33 6.38
N ASP A 184 -16.45 12.13 7.55
CA ASP A 184 -16.51 13.14 8.62
C ASP A 184 -15.40 12.87 9.62
N GLY A 185 -14.29 13.62 9.53
CA GLY A 185 -13.09 13.39 10.32
C GLY A 185 -12.22 12.20 9.86
N GLU A 186 -12.68 11.44 8.87
CA GLU A 186 -11.98 10.28 8.31
C GLU A 186 -11.72 10.45 6.81
N MET A 187 -10.64 9.85 6.33
CA MET A 187 -10.26 9.87 4.92
C MET A 187 -10.03 8.45 4.41
N PHE A 188 -10.47 8.19 3.18
CA PHE A 188 -10.37 6.88 2.56
C PHE A 188 -9.63 6.99 1.22
N LEU A 189 -8.89 5.95 0.87
CA LEU A 189 -8.22 5.83 -0.42
C LEU A 189 -8.59 4.47 -1.02
N GLY A 190 -8.96 4.43 -2.29
CA GLY A 190 -9.39 3.19 -2.92
C GLY A 190 -9.11 3.16 -4.41
N SER A 191 -8.71 1.99 -4.93
CA SER A 191 -8.55 1.80 -6.38
C SER A 191 -9.88 1.63 -7.13
N ASP A 192 -11.00 1.53 -6.40
CA ASP A 192 -12.35 1.43 -6.94
C ASP A 192 -13.36 2.00 -5.93
N ALA A 193 -14.33 2.76 -6.42
CA ALA A 193 -15.40 3.33 -5.63
C ALA A 193 -16.24 2.26 -4.89
N ILE A 194 -16.32 1.02 -5.40
CA ILE A 194 -17.06 -0.06 -4.73
C ILE A 194 -16.48 -0.40 -3.34
N ALA A 195 -15.17 -0.22 -3.16
CA ALA A 195 -14.52 -0.43 -1.87
C ALA A 195 -14.77 0.73 -0.89
N LEU A 196 -15.02 1.94 -1.42
CA LEU A 196 -15.24 3.15 -0.63
C LEU A 196 -16.71 3.38 -0.26
N ALA A 197 -17.62 2.82 -1.05
CA ALA A 197 -19.07 2.98 -0.89
C ALA A 197 -19.63 2.71 0.53
N PRO A 198 -19.08 1.77 1.35
CA PRO A 198 -19.54 1.59 2.73
C PRO A 198 -19.21 2.76 3.66
N PHE A 199 -18.20 3.56 3.32
CA PHE A 199 -17.65 4.60 4.18
C PHE A 199 -18.13 5.99 3.79
N THR A 200 -18.31 6.23 2.49
CA THR A 200 -18.71 7.54 1.98
C THR A 200 -19.37 7.46 0.60
N ASN A 201 -20.16 8.48 0.27
CA ASN A 201 -20.69 8.74 -1.06
C ASN A 201 -20.02 9.95 -1.75
N SER A 202 -19.04 10.58 -1.11
CA SER A 202 -18.27 11.72 -1.61
C SER A 202 -16.87 11.26 -2.01
N ILE A 203 -16.57 11.31 -3.31
CA ILE A 203 -15.34 10.74 -3.88
C ILE A 203 -14.71 11.74 -4.85
N THR A 204 -13.39 11.90 -4.75
CA THR A 204 -12.53 12.59 -5.73
C THR A 204 -11.66 11.56 -6.43
N TYR A 205 -11.77 11.45 -7.75
CA TYR A 205 -10.85 10.63 -8.53
C TYR A 205 -9.56 11.41 -8.75
N LEU A 206 -8.42 10.76 -8.52
CA LEU A 206 -7.12 11.34 -8.86
C LEU A 206 -6.90 11.32 -10.37
N GLU A 207 -6.13 12.25 -10.89
CA GLU A 207 -5.68 12.28 -12.28
C GLU A 207 -4.27 11.69 -12.40
N ASP A 208 -3.83 11.43 -13.64
CA ASP A 208 -2.46 10.93 -13.84
C ASP A 208 -1.46 12.06 -13.57
N GLY A 209 -0.51 11.82 -12.68
CA GLY A 209 0.46 12.81 -12.20
C GLY A 209 0.17 13.39 -10.82
N ASP A 210 -0.98 13.05 -10.22
CA ASP A 210 -1.32 13.38 -8.82
C ASP A 210 -0.56 12.51 -7.81
#